data_AF-A0A4Q5VCA3-F1
#
_entry.id   AF-A0A4Q5VCA3-F1
#
_cell.length_a   1.000
_cell.length_b   1.000
_cell.length_c   1.000
_cell.angle_alpha   90.00
_cell.angle_beta   90.00
_cell.angle_gamma   90.00
#
_symmetry.space_group_name_H-M   'P 1'
#
loop_
_entity.id
_entity.type
_entity.pdbx_description
1 polymer ?
#
loop_
_entity_poly.entity_id
_entity_poly.type
_entity_poly.pdbx_seq_one_letter_code
_entity_poly.pdbx_strand_id
1 'polypeptide(L)'
;MKYSLLLLVCSSFLVTSYSSLAETIKLPVGAQSTSQQHLPKMGTSKAQVKSQFGEPLKENPAKGKPPISNWEYAEFVVYFEYDHVIHSVSKPKLSESKETVIETTDEMSEDELKLNK
;
A
#
# COMPACT_ATOMS: atom_id res chain seq x y z
N MET A 1 -32.30 36.43 49.64
CA MET A 1 -31.03 35.66 49.64
C MET A 1 -31.16 34.20 49.14
N LYS A 2 -32.36 33.70 48.78
CA LYS A 2 -32.58 32.29 48.40
C LYS A 2 -32.32 31.96 46.91
N TYR A 3 -32.49 32.94 46.01
CA TYR A 3 -32.27 32.75 44.57
C TYR A 3 -30.81 32.97 44.13
N SER A 4 -29.99 33.60 44.97
CA SER A 4 -28.56 33.80 44.70
C SER A 4 -27.78 32.48 44.75
N LEU A 5 -28.24 31.52 45.57
CA LEU A 5 -27.68 30.17 45.59
C LEU A 5 -28.14 29.36 44.36
N LEU A 6 -29.38 29.58 43.90
CA LEU A 6 -29.98 28.88 42.76
C LEU A 6 -29.41 29.35 41.40
N LEU A 7 -29.08 30.64 41.26
CA LEU A 7 -28.40 31.17 40.06
C LEU A 7 -26.93 30.71 39.94
N LEU A 8 -26.27 30.42 41.06
CA LEU A 8 -24.87 29.97 41.08
C LEU A 8 -24.73 28.51 40.64
N VAL A 9 -25.71 27.66 40.98
CA VAL A 9 -25.75 26.25 40.55
C VAL A 9 -26.06 26.10 39.06
N CYS A 10 -26.93 26.94 38.48
CA CYS A 10 -27.19 26.95 37.03
C CYS A 10 -25.97 27.37 36.20
N SER A 11 -25.18 28.33 36.68
CA SER A 11 -23.95 28.76 35.99
C SER A 11 -22.89 27.64 35.93
N SER A 12 -22.79 26.85 37.00
CA SER A 12 -21.83 25.75 37.09
C SER A 12 -22.13 24.59 36.13
N PHE A 13 -23.36 24.49 35.60
CA PHE A 13 -23.74 23.41 34.69
C PHE A 13 -23.40 23.69 33.22
N LEU A 14 -23.06 24.94 32.87
CA LEU A 14 -22.79 25.34 31.47
C LEU A 14 -21.34 25.10 30.99
N VAL A 15 -20.42 24.66 31.86
CA VAL A 15 -18.97 24.60 31.55
C VAL A 15 -18.44 23.17 31.43
N THR A 16 -19.30 22.17 31.21
CA THR A 16 -18.84 20.81 30.90
C THR A 16 -18.37 20.74 29.44
N SER A 17 -17.12 21.14 29.20
CA SER A 17 -16.44 20.99 27.92
C SER A 17 -16.18 19.51 27.63
N TYR A 18 -16.90 18.95 26.67
CA TYR A 18 -16.64 17.61 26.13
C TYR A 18 -15.28 17.62 25.42
N SER A 19 -14.31 16.85 25.93
CA SER A 19 -13.04 16.63 25.24
C SER A 19 -13.27 15.66 24.09
N SER A 20 -13.04 16.09 22.85
CA SER A 20 -13.11 15.24 21.66
C SER A 20 -11.82 14.41 21.54
N LEU A 21 -11.95 13.10 21.39
CA LEU A 21 -10.84 12.18 21.15
C LEU A 21 -10.65 12.06 19.63
N ALA A 22 -9.54 12.56 19.10
CA ALA A 22 -9.18 12.38 17.70
C ALA A 22 -8.28 11.16 17.55
N GLU A 23 -8.75 10.14 16.82
CA GLU A 23 -7.96 8.97 16.51
C GLU A 23 -7.03 9.25 15.33
N THR A 24 -5.73 9.06 15.53
CA THR A 24 -4.73 9.17 14.45
C THR A 24 -4.40 7.78 13.94
N ILE A 25 -4.99 7.42 12.80
CA ILE A 25 -4.63 6.21 12.07
C ILE A 25 -3.37 6.51 11.25
N LYS A 26 -2.22 6.00 11.70
CA LYS A 26 -0.97 6.03 10.92
C LYS A 26 -0.99 4.89 9.91
N LEU A 27 -1.42 5.19 8.69
CA LEU A 27 -1.20 4.27 7.57
C LEU A 27 0.31 4.18 7.32
N PRO A 28 0.91 2.98 7.36
CA PRO A 28 2.29 2.84 6.94
C PRO A 28 2.37 3.29 5.48
N VAL A 29 3.28 4.22 5.18
CA VAL A 29 3.67 4.44 3.78
C VAL A 29 4.14 3.09 3.27
N GLY A 30 3.50 2.58 2.21
CA GLY A 30 3.79 1.25 1.69
C GLY A 30 5.29 1.07 1.62
N ALA A 31 5.83 0.06 2.30
CA ALA A 31 7.25 -0.21 2.30
C ALA A 31 7.62 -0.58 0.86
N GLN A 32 8.00 0.42 0.07
CA GLN A 32 8.54 0.21 -1.25
C GLN A 32 9.87 -0.48 -0.99
N SER A 33 9.85 -1.81 -1.08
CA SER A 33 10.95 -2.64 -0.60
C SER A 33 12.22 -2.06 -1.20
N THR A 34 13.13 -1.57 -0.35
CA THR A 34 14.53 -1.38 -0.70
C THR A 34 15.19 -2.75 -0.84
N SER A 35 14.47 -3.73 -1.39
CA SER A 35 15.07 -4.97 -1.84
C SER A 35 16.17 -4.50 -2.78
N GLN A 36 17.39 -4.78 -2.36
CA GLN A 36 18.60 -4.55 -3.14
C GLN A 36 18.56 -5.53 -4.31
N GLN A 37 17.53 -5.45 -5.13
CA GLN A 37 17.43 -6.21 -6.34
C GLN A 37 18.54 -5.68 -7.21
N HIS A 38 19.32 -6.60 -7.76
CA HIS A 38 20.39 -6.28 -8.70
C HIS A 38 19.72 -5.62 -9.91
N LEU A 39 19.67 -4.29 -9.91
CA LEU A 39 19.03 -3.48 -10.95
C LEU A 39 20.14 -2.74 -11.70
N PRO A 40 20.00 -2.55 -13.03
CA PRO A 40 20.91 -1.72 -13.78
C PRO A 40 21.02 -0.32 -13.15
N LYS A 41 22.25 0.13 -12.92
CA LYS A 41 22.53 1.46 -12.36
C LYS A 41 22.28 2.54 -13.42
N MET A 42 21.99 3.76 -12.95
CA MET A 42 22.00 4.97 -13.79
C MET A 42 23.25 5.06 -14.65
N GLY A 43 23.07 5.42 -15.91
CA GLY A 43 24.15 5.62 -16.87
C GLY A 43 24.75 4.35 -17.46
N THR A 44 24.35 3.15 -17.00
CA THR A 44 24.79 1.88 -17.60
C THR A 44 24.37 1.84 -19.08
N SER A 45 25.24 1.36 -19.97
CA SER A 45 24.88 1.27 -21.39
C SER A 45 23.99 0.06 -21.68
N LYS A 46 23.18 0.13 -22.75
CA LYS A 46 22.39 -1.01 -23.25
C LYS A 46 23.20 -2.29 -23.38
N ALA A 47 24.41 -2.20 -23.93
CA ALA A 47 25.31 -3.34 -24.09
C ALA A 47 25.73 -3.95 -22.74
N GLN A 48 26.05 -3.09 -21.75
CA GLN A 48 26.39 -3.54 -20.40
C GLN A 48 25.19 -4.17 -19.70
N VAL A 49 23.99 -3.62 -19.89
CA VAL A 49 22.75 -4.23 -19.35
C VAL A 49 22.56 -5.62 -19.94
N LYS A 50 22.62 -5.78 -21.28
CA LYS A 50 22.52 -7.12 -21.90
C LYS A 50 23.60 -8.08 -21.40
N SER A 51 24.83 -7.60 -21.24
CA SER A 51 25.94 -8.44 -20.75
C SER A 51 25.74 -8.91 -19.30
N GLN A 52 25.15 -8.08 -18.43
CA GLN A 52 24.97 -8.41 -17.02
C GLN A 52 23.65 -9.14 -16.73
N PHE A 53 22.60 -8.87 -17.50
CA PHE A 53 21.23 -9.32 -17.23
C PHE A 53 20.65 -10.26 -18.30
N GLY A 54 21.35 -10.45 -19.43
CA GLY A 54 20.88 -11.24 -20.56
C GLY A 54 19.95 -10.46 -21.49
N GLU A 55 19.31 -11.19 -22.41
CA GLU A 55 18.32 -10.61 -23.31
C GLU A 55 17.01 -10.28 -22.57
N PRO A 56 16.39 -9.12 -22.84
CA PRO A 56 15.10 -8.79 -22.26
C PRO A 56 13.98 -9.67 -22.86
N LEU A 57 12.90 -9.85 -22.09
CA LEU A 57 11.70 -10.52 -22.57
C LEU A 57 11.00 -9.72 -23.67
N LYS A 58 11.11 -8.39 -23.60
CA LYS A 58 10.53 -7.48 -24.59
C LYS A 58 11.31 -6.19 -24.68
N GLU A 59 11.54 -5.74 -25.91
CA GLU A 59 12.10 -4.42 -26.19
C GLU A 59 10.98 -3.51 -26.75
N ASN A 60 10.64 -2.45 -26.01
CA ASN A 60 9.69 -1.45 -26.48
C ASN A 60 10.45 -0.31 -27.17
N PRO A 61 10.08 0.06 -28.41
CA PRO A 61 10.79 1.07 -29.20
C PRO A 61 10.71 2.45 -28.54
N ALA A 62 11.68 3.30 -28.88
CA ALA A 62 11.76 4.65 -28.33
C ALA A 62 10.57 5.51 -28.77
N LYS A 63 10.07 6.36 -27.86
CA LYS A 63 9.01 7.34 -28.12
C LYS A 63 9.44 8.73 -27.67
N GLY A 64 9.01 9.75 -28.42
CA GLY A 64 9.19 11.17 -28.06
C GLY A 64 10.57 11.77 -28.37
N LYS A 65 10.78 12.98 -27.85
CA LYS A 65 12.05 13.72 -27.85
C LYS A 65 12.22 14.31 -26.44
N PRO A 66 13.24 13.91 -25.65
CA PRO A 66 14.27 12.92 -25.99
C PRO A 66 13.69 11.50 -26.20
N PRO A 67 14.37 10.64 -26.98
CA PRO A 67 13.86 9.31 -27.29
C PRO A 67 13.97 8.38 -26.07
N ILE A 68 12.83 8.00 -25.50
CA ILE A 68 12.78 7.07 -24.35
C ILE A 68 12.30 5.69 -24.80
N SER A 69 13.18 4.69 -24.67
CA SER A 69 12.88 3.26 -24.88
C SER A 69 12.84 2.51 -23.55
N ASN A 70 12.26 1.32 -23.51
CA ASN A 70 12.31 0.49 -22.31
C ASN A 70 12.41 -0.99 -22.66
N TRP A 71 13.07 -1.73 -21.78
CA TRP A 71 13.22 -3.18 -21.87
C TRP A 71 12.57 -3.84 -20.65
N GLU A 72 11.80 -4.88 -20.89
CA GLU A 72 11.09 -5.64 -19.86
C GLU A 72 11.86 -6.93 -19.54
N TYR A 73 12.18 -7.13 -18.27
CA TYR A 73 12.71 -8.38 -17.72
C TYR A 73 11.65 -9.05 -16.84
N ALA A 74 11.93 -10.27 -16.37
CA ALA A 74 10.99 -11.02 -15.53
C ALA A 74 10.63 -10.26 -14.24
N GLU A 75 11.63 -9.70 -13.56
CA GLU A 75 11.46 -9.09 -12.24
C GLU A 75 11.51 -7.55 -12.25
N PHE A 76 11.87 -6.92 -13.37
CA PHE A 76 12.02 -5.46 -13.45
C PHE A 76 11.86 -4.92 -14.88
N VAL A 77 11.76 -3.60 -15.01
CA VAL A 77 11.73 -2.87 -16.29
C VAL A 77 12.81 -1.79 -16.25
N VAL A 78 13.55 -1.64 -17.34
CA VAL A 78 14.63 -0.65 -17.47
C VAL A 78 14.26 0.35 -18.54
N TYR A 79 14.40 1.63 -18.24
CA TYR A 79 14.15 2.74 -19.14
C TYR A 79 15.48 3.32 -19.61
N PHE A 80 15.56 3.58 -20.91
CA PHE A 80 16.75 4.12 -21.57
C PHE A 80 16.41 5.41 -22.30
N GLU A 81 17.27 6.41 -22.14
CA GLU A 81 17.38 7.52 -23.07
C GLU A 81 18.58 7.25 -23.98
N TYR A 82 18.35 7.25 -25.30
CA TYR A 82 19.31 6.72 -26.27
C TYR A 82 19.81 5.32 -25.87
N ASP A 83 21.06 5.21 -25.44
CA ASP A 83 21.71 3.95 -25.06
C ASP A 83 21.99 3.83 -23.57
N HIS A 84 21.56 4.79 -22.75
CA HIS A 84 21.94 4.88 -21.34
C HIS A 84 20.71 4.72 -20.45
N VAL A 85 20.88 3.98 -19.35
CA VAL A 85 19.83 3.74 -18.36
C VAL A 85 19.48 5.05 -17.63
N ILE A 86 18.20 5.42 -17.66
CA ILE A 86 17.63 6.59 -16.94
C ILE A 86 16.68 6.22 -15.80
N HIS A 87 16.13 4.99 -15.78
CA HIS A 87 15.45 4.46 -14.60
C HIS A 87 15.35 2.93 -14.62
N SER A 88 15.29 2.31 -13.45
CA SER A 88 15.07 0.86 -13.29
C SER A 88 14.00 0.64 -12.22
N VAL A 89 12.94 -0.08 -12.57
CA VAL A 89 11.75 -0.29 -11.72
C VAL A 89 11.55 -1.77 -11.46
N SER A 90 11.55 -2.18 -10.19
CA SER A 90 11.21 -3.55 -9.80
C SER A 90 9.71 -3.80 -9.93
N LYS A 91 9.32 -4.97 -10.44
CA LYS A 91 7.93 -5.40 -10.50
C LYS A 91 7.49 -5.89 -9.11
N PRO A 92 6.30 -5.49 -8.63
CA PRO A 92 5.79 -6.01 -7.35
C PRO A 92 5.60 -7.52 -7.48
N LYS A 93 6.11 -8.28 -6.50
CA LYS A 93 5.69 -9.66 -6.34
C LYS A 93 4.24 -9.62 -5.89
N LEU A 94 3.34 -10.15 -6.70
CA LEU A 94 1.97 -10.41 -6.27
C LEU A 94 2.10 -11.39 -5.11
N SER A 95 1.94 -10.89 -3.89
CA SER A 95 1.75 -11.74 -2.72
C SER A 95 0.49 -12.53 -3.01
N GLU A 96 0.63 -13.83 -3.23
CA GLU A 96 -0.47 -14.78 -3.25
C GLU A 96 -1.32 -14.48 -2.00
N SER A 97 -2.52 -13.96 -2.20
CA SER A 97 -3.45 -13.72 -1.10
C SER A 97 -3.79 -15.09 -0.56
N LYS A 98 -3.20 -15.46 0.58
CA LYS A 98 -3.66 -16.62 1.33
C LYS A 98 -5.13 -16.38 1.59
N GLU A 99 -5.98 -17.08 0.86
CA GLU A 99 -7.42 -17.09 1.04
C GLU A 99 -7.67 -17.43 2.50
N THR A 100 -8.02 -16.41 3.30
CA THR A 100 -8.53 -16.64 4.64
C THR A 100 -9.87 -17.29 4.43
N VAL A 101 -9.88 -18.62 4.43
CA VAL A 101 -11.08 -19.42 4.66
C VAL A 101 -11.65 -18.89 5.97
N ILE A 102 -12.69 -18.08 5.86
CA ILE A 102 -13.50 -17.70 7.01
C ILE A 102 -14.23 -19.01 7.34
N GLU A 103 -13.67 -19.79 8.26
CA GLU A 103 -14.38 -20.90 8.86
C GLU A 103 -15.60 -20.29 9.57
N THR A 104 -16.77 -20.41 8.94
CA THR A 104 -18.05 -20.07 9.55
C THR A 104 -18.28 -21.06 10.69
N THR A 105 -17.67 -20.81 11.84
CA THR A 105 -18.14 -21.37 13.12
C THR A 105 -19.43 -20.64 13.49
N ASP A 106 -20.52 -20.98 12.82
CA ASP A 106 -21.89 -20.69 13.25
C ASP A 106 -22.81 -21.77 12.65
N GLU A 107 -22.46 -23.04 12.86
CA GLU A 107 -23.50 -24.06 13.02
C GLU A 107 -23.90 -24.08 14.49
N MET A 108 -24.90 -23.25 14.82
CA MET A 108 -25.77 -23.52 15.95
C MET A 108 -26.42 -24.88 15.69
N SER A 109 -26.13 -25.84 16.56
CA SER A 109 -26.74 -27.17 16.56
C SER A 109 -28.28 -27.06 16.46
N GLU A 110 -28.86 -27.75 15.48
CA GLU A 110 -30.31 -27.92 15.23
C GLU A 110 -31.08 -28.59 16.40
N ASP A 111 -30.42 -28.94 17.50
CA ASP A 111 -31.00 -29.69 18.62
C ASP A 111 -31.93 -28.87 19.54
N GLU A 112 -31.99 -27.54 19.40
CA GLU A 112 -32.93 -26.68 20.16
C GLU A 112 -34.32 -26.51 19.49
N LEU A 113 -34.61 -27.22 18.40
CA LEU A 113 -35.94 -27.18 17.73
C LEU A 113 -36.95 -28.22 18.25
N LYS A 114 -36.96 -28.55 19.55
CA LYS A 114 -38.07 -29.30 20.16
C LYS A 114 -38.83 -28.46 21.18
N LEU A 115 -39.65 -27.58 20.62
CA LEU A 115 -40.79 -26.97 21.30
C LEU A 115 -42.03 -27.86 21.08
N ASN A 116 -42.63 -28.28 22.20
CA ASN A 116 -44.02 -28.72 22.43
C ASN A 116 -44.72 -29.76 21.50
N LYS A 117 -44.64 -31.05 21.88
CA LYS A 117 -45.84 -31.88 22.04
C LYS A 117 -45.61 -33.06 22.99
#